data_AF-A0A4Y2WSM9-F1
#
_entry.id   AF-A0A4Y2WSM9-F1
#
_cell.length_a   1.000
_cell.length_b   1.000
_cell.length_c   1.000
_cell.angle_alpha   90.00
_cell.angle_beta   90.00
_cell.angle_gamma   90.00
#
_symmetry.space_group_name_H-M   'P 1'
#
loop_
_entity.id
_entity.type
_entity.pdbx_description
1 polymer ?
#
loop_
_entity_poly.entity_id
_entity_poly.type
_entity_poly.pdbx_seq_one_letter_code
_entity_poly.pdbx_strand_id
1 'polypeptide(L)'
;MLFAMICGFGEVEDVPDLWVQHQVSLCEDFVHRYSEQTGPHYALADIEELLTSYNLSLQKLHLPTVDVPASVLERVNFDVVEEQAKANSYTMQLNSEQQNVVEILLSAVYNNAADTPKCYFLDGPCLHPTI
;
A
#
# COMPACT_ATOMS: atom_id res chain seq x y z
N MET A 1 -0.71 -4.33 2.78
CA MET A 1 -0.77 -4.66 1.33
C MET A 1 0.31 -5.64 0.84
N LEU A 2 1.61 -5.36 0.97
CA LEU A 2 2.67 -6.27 0.46
C LEU A 2 2.69 -7.65 1.15
N PHE A 3 2.52 -7.69 2.48
CA PHE A 3 2.52 -8.95 3.24
C PHE A 3 1.46 -9.95 2.74
N ALA A 4 0.24 -9.48 2.47
CA ALA A 4 -0.84 -10.33 1.94
C ALA A 4 -0.53 -10.87 0.54
N MET A 5 0.13 -10.07 -0.32
CA MET A 5 0.58 -10.53 -1.64
C MET A 5 1.67 -11.61 -1.52
N ILE A 6 2.63 -11.43 -0.60
CA ILE A 6 3.65 -12.43 -0.32
C ILE A 6 3.01 -13.72 0.19
N CYS A 7 2.01 -13.65 1.08
CA CYS A 7 1.27 -14.84 1.53
C CYS A 7 0.50 -15.52 0.40
N GLY A 8 -0.07 -14.75 -0.54
CA GLY A 8 -0.85 -15.27 -1.66
C GLY A 8 -0.02 -15.93 -2.76
N PHE A 9 1.21 -15.46 -2.99
CA PHE A 9 2.02 -15.86 -4.16
C PHE A 9 3.44 -16.32 -3.85
N GLY A 10 3.98 -16.03 -2.67
CA GLY A 10 5.42 -16.06 -2.40
C GLY A 10 6.00 -17.38 -1.87
N GLU A 11 5.25 -18.49 -1.90
CA GLU A 11 5.68 -19.80 -1.35
C GLU A 11 6.40 -19.68 0.01
N VAL A 12 5.82 -18.93 0.94
CA VAL A 12 6.41 -18.68 2.26
C VAL A 12 6.34 -19.94 3.11
N GLU A 13 7.49 -20.42 3.61
CA GLU A 13 7.58 -21.62 4.44
C GLU A 13 7.00 -21.40 5.86
N ASP A 14 7.29 -20.25 6.49
CA ASP A 14 6.80 -19.90 7.84
C ASP A 14 6.24 -18.47 7.88
N VAL A 15 4.92 -18.38 7.72
CA VAL A 15 4.20 -17.10 7.74
C VAL A 15 4.15 -16.47 9.14
N PRO A 16 3.94 -17.24 10.24
CA PRO A 16 4.08 -16.72 11.60
C PRO A 16 5.44 -16.07 11.89
N ASP A 17 6.56 -16.70 11.50
CA ASP A 17 7.89 -16.12 11.71
C ASP A 17 8.07 -14.82 10.91
N LEU A 18 7.65 -14.82 9.64
CA LEU A 18 7.66 -13.61 8.80
C LEU A 18 6.85 -12.46 9.41
N TRP A 19 5.69 -12.76 9.99
CA TRP A 19 4.89 -11.78 10.73
C TRP A 19 5.66 -11.22 11.93
N VAL A 20 6.21 -12.08 12.79
CA VAL A 20 6.95 -11.65 13.99
C VAL A 20 8.16 -10.79 13.62
N GLN A 21 8.91 -11.20 12.59
CA GLN A 21 10.10 -10.48 12.12
C GLN A 21 9.78 -9.06 11.64
N HIS A 22 8.63 -8.88 10.98
CA HIS A 22 8.26 -7.61 10.36
C HIS A 22 7.10 -6.89 11.05
N GLN A 23 6.65 -7.37 12.22
CA GLN A 23 5.47 -6.86 12.90
C GLN A 23 5.57 -5.35 13.15
N VAL A 24 6.73 -4.87 13.62
CA VAL A 24 6.95 -3.44 13.92
C VAL A 24 6.68 -2.59 12.68
N SER A 25 7.24 -2.96 11.53
CA SER A 25 7.05 -2.23 10.27
C SER A 25 5.62 -2.37 9.72
N LEU A 26 5.02 -3.56 9.84
CA LEU A 26 3.66 -3.81 9.37
C LEU A 26 2.59 -3.06 10.20
N CYS A 27 2.91 -2.76 11.46
CA CYS A 27 2.00 -2.12 12.40
C CYS A 27 2.28 -0.62 12.59
N GLU A 28 3.38 -0.08 12.06
CA GLU A 28 3.87 1.28 12.31
C GLU A 28 2.77 2.33 12.20
N ASP A 29 2.09 2.41 11.05
CA ASP A 29 1.00 3.37 10.81
C ASP A 29 -0.16 3.21 11.79
N PHE A 30 -0.51 1.96 12.14
CA PHE A 30 -1.60 1.66 13.06
C PHE A 30 -1.22 1.96 14.51
N VAL A 31 0.04 1.76 14.89
CA VAL A 31 0.56 2.12 16.22
C VAL A 31 0.58 3.64 16.37
N HIS A 32 1.01 4.37 15.34
CA HIS A 32 0.99 5.84 15.33
C HIS A 32 -0.42 6.42 15.42
N ARG A 33 -1.40 5.79 14.74
CA ARG A 33 -2.80 6.24 14.75
C ARG A 33 -3.55 5.85 16.03
N TYR A 34 -3.26 4.67 16.56
CA TYR A 34 -3.97 4.11 17.71
C TYR A 34 -3.06 3.98 18.92
N SER A 35 -2.46 2.81 19.13
CA SER A 35 -1.52 2.57 20.24
C SER A 35 -0.67 1.34 19.97
N GLU A 36 0.42 1.14 20.71
CA GLU A 36 1.22 -0.10 20.64
C GLU A 36 0.40 -1.34 20.97
N GLN A 37 -0.61 -1.21 21.84
CA GLN A 37 -1.45 -2.33 22.27
C GLN A 37 -2.48 -2.73 21.21
N THR A 38 -3.12 -1.75 20.56
CA THR A 38 -4.22 -2.00 19.62
C THR A 38 -3.78 -1.96 18.15
N GLY A 39 -2.67 -1.29 17.83
CA GLY A 39 -2.14 -1.15 16.47
C GLY A 39 -1.95 -2.49 15.75
N PRO A 40 -1.30 -3.50 16.35
CA PRO A 40 -1.15 -4.82 15.74
C PRO A 40 -2.47 -5.51 15.42
N HIS A 41 -3.51 -5.29 16.21
CA HIS A 41 -4.83 -5.87 15.98
C HIS A 41 -5.50 -5.24 14.74
N TYR A 42 -5.35 -3.93 14.56
CA TYR A 42 -5.84 -3.23 13.38
C TYR A 42 -5.06 -3.60 12.11
N ALA A 43 -3.73 -3.76 12.21
CA ALA A 43 -2.91 -4.23 11.10
C ALA A 43 -3.33 -5.63 10.63
N LEU A 44 -3.59 -6.55 11.58
CA LEU A 44 -4.10 -7.88 11.26
C LEU A 44 -5.51 -7.83 10.62
N ALA A 45 -6.40 -6.94 11.09
CA ALA A 45 -7.72 -6.78 10.48
C ALA A 45 -7.65 -6.30 9.01
N ASP A 46 -6.75 -5.36 8.72
CA ASP A 46 -6.48 -4.88 7.35
C ASP A 46 -5.93 -6.00 6.45
N ILE A 47 -4.99 -6.78 6.99
CA ILE A 47 -4.39 -7.92 6.30
C ILE A 47 -5.44 -9.00 6.03
N GLU A 48 -6.27 -9.37 7.00
CA GLU A 48 -7.35 -10.36 6.84
C GLU A 48 -8.25 -9.99 5.66
N GLU A 49 -8.66 -8.73 5.56
CA GLU A 49 -9.50 -8.27 4.46
C GLU A 49 -8.83 -8.47 3.10
N LEU A 50 -7.55 -8.11 2.98
CA LEU A 50 -6.78 -8.33 1.74
C LEU A 50 -6.61 -9.83 1.42
N LEU A 51 -6.37 -10.66 2.43
CA LEU A 51 -6.20 -12.10 2.28
C LEU A 51 -7.44 -12.79 1.72
N THR A 52 -8.64 -12.28 2.02
CA THR A 52 -9.89 -12.82 1.46
C THR A 52 -9.91 -12.81 -0.07
N SER A 53 -9.28 -11.80 -0.70
CA SER A 53 -9.15 -11.72 -2.17
C SER A 53 -8.31 -12.85 -2.78
N TYR A 54 -7.44 -13.46 -1.97
CA TYR A 54 -6.59 -14.59 -2.33
C TYR A 54 -7.14 -15.93 -1.83
N ASN A 55 -8.38 -15.99 -1.31
CA ASN A 55 -8.97 -17.15 -0.65
C ASN A 55 -8.18 -17.65 0.59
N LEU A 56 -7.36 -16.79 1.19
CA LEU A 56 -6.63 -17.03 2.42
C LEU A 56 -7.37 -16.41 3.63
N SER A 57 -6.86 -16.65 4.83
CA SER A 57 -7.29 -16.01 6.08
C SER A 57 -6.15 -16.07 7.10
N LEU A 58 -6.17 -15.21 8.12
CA LEU A 58 -5.19 -15.26 9.22
C LEU A 58 -5.18 -16.64 9.87
N GLN A 59 -6.35 -17.26 10.04
CA GLN A 59 -6.45 -18.62 10.58
C GLN A 59 -5.72 -19.66 9.72
N LYS A 60 -5.91 -19.61 8.39
CA LYS A 60 -5.22 -20.53 7.45
C LYS A 60 -3.71 -20.32 7.45
N LEU A 61 -3.25 -19.12 7.80
CA LEU A 61 -1.85 -18.75 7.89
C LEU A 61 -1.28 -18.89 9.30
N HIS A 62 -2.04 -19.45 10.25
CA HIS A 62 -1.65 -19.62 11.65
C HIS A 62 -1.29 -18.30 12.38
N LEU A 63 -1.87 -17.18 11.95
CA LEU A 63 -1.72 -15.88 12.58
C LEU A 63 -2.82 -15.62 13.64
N PRO A 64 -2.61 -14.69 14.58
CA PRO A 64 -3.62 -14.32 15.57
C PRO A 64 -4.88 -13.78 14.88
N THR A 65 -6.03 -14.39 15.16
CA THR A 65 -7.33 -13.89 14.68
C THR A 65 -7.76 -12.67 15.49
N VAL A 66 -8.36 -11.69 14.83
CA VAL A 66 -8.84 -10.46 15.47
C VAL A 66 -10.35 -10.35 15.33
N ASP A 67 -11.03 -9.93 16.40
CA ASP A 67 -12.48 -9.67 16.41
C ASP A 67 -12.80 -8.19 16.13
N VAL A 68 -11.93 -7.54 15.35
CA VAL A 68 -12.07 -6.14 14.95
C VAL A 68 -12.60 -6.12 13.53
N PRO A 69 -13.78 -5.54 13.26
CA PRO A 69 -14.31 -5.47 11.91
C PRO A 69 -13.40 -4.60 11.04
N ALA A 70 -12.99 -5.10 9.87
CA ALA A 70 -12.17 -4.35 8.91
C ALA A 70 -12.83 -3.00 8.49
N SER A 71 -14.17 -2.92 8.54
CA SER A 71 -14.93 -1.69 8.29
C SER A 71 -14.69 -0.57 9.30
N VAL A 72 -14.06 -0.86 10.45
CA VAL A 72 -13.66 0.15 11.46
C VAL A 72 -12.37 0.87 11.04
N LEU A 73 -11.61 0.31 10.11
CA LEU A 73 -10.45 0.98 9.55
C LEU A 73 -10.95 2.16 8.71
N GLU A 74 -10.66 3.38 9.16
CA GLU A 74 -10.84 4.58 8.36
C GLU A 74 -9.99 4.44 7.10
N ARG A 75 -10.60 3.93 6.04
CA ARG A 75 -10.04 4.06 4.70
C ARG A 75 -10.03 5.53 4.38
N VAL A 76 -8.88 6.03 3.94
CA VAL A 76 -8.81 7.38 3.39
C VAL A 76 -9.75 7.39 2.19
N ASN A 77 -10.94 7.98 2.37
CA ASN A 77 -11.89 8.16 1.31
C ASN A 77 -11.43 9.40 0.55
N PHE A 78 -10.73 9.18 -0.56
CA PHE A 78 -10.28 10.27 -1.40
C PHE A 78 -11.47 10.82 -2.17
N ASP A 79 -11.75 12.11 -1.99
CA ASP A 79 -12.68 12.80 -2.87
C ASP A 79 -12.01 12.92 -4.25
N VAL A 80 -12.52 12.13 -5.19
CA VAL A 80 -12.00 12.07 -6.56
C VAL A 80 -11.97 13.45 -7.22
N VAL A 81 -12.95 14.32 -6.92
CA VAL A 81 -13.04 15.67 -7.49
C VAL A 81 -11.99 16.57 -6.86
N GLU A 82 -11.81 16.52 -5.54
CA GLU A 82 -10.80 17.32 -4.83
C GLU A 82 -9.38 16.92 -5.25
N GLU A 83 -9.09 15.62 -5.29
CA GLU A 83 -7.77 15.11 -5.67
C GLU A 83 -7.45 15.39 -7.14
N GLN A 84 -8.45 15.31 -8.04
CA GLN A 84 -8.27 15.73 -9.43
C GLN A 84 -7.99 17.23 -9.54
N ALA A 85 -8.66 18.07 -8.74
CA ALA A 85 -8.40 19.50 -8.73
C ALA A 85 -6.98 19.82 -8.24
N LYS A 86 -6.50 19.14 -7.19
CA LYS A 86 -5.11 19.23 -6.71
C LYS A 86 -4.13 18.79 -7.79
N ALA A 87 -4.35 17.62 -8.41
CA ALA A 87 -3.51 17.12 -9.50
C ALA A 87 -3.41 18.11 -10.67
N ASN A 88 -4.52 18.72 -11.07
CA ASN A 88 -4.55 19.74 -12.12
C ASN A 88 -3.70 20.96 -11.72
N SER A 89 -3.77 21.41 -10.46
CA SER A 89 -2.97 22.53 -9.97
C SER A 89 -1.47 22.23 -9.91
N TYR A 90 -1.08 20.98 -9.59
CA TYR A 90 0.31 20.55 -9.61
C TYR A 90 0.84 20.36 -11.01
N THR A 91 0.00 19.89 -11.94
CA THR A 91 0.37 19.71 -13.36
C THR A 91 0.83 21.03 -13.98
N MET A 92 0.24 22.16 -13.58
CA MET A 92 0.66 23.49 -14.04
C MET A 92 2.06 23.91 -13.56
N GLN A 93 2.62 23.24 -12.56
CA GLN A 93 3.91 23.57 -11.96
C GLN A 93 5.04 22.64 -12.42
N LEU A 94 4.73 21.59 -13.19
CA LEU A 94 5.72 20.63 -13.64
C LEU A 94 6.62 21.23 -14.70
N ASN A 95 7.91 20.90 -14.63
CA ASN A 95 8.82 21.15 -15.74
C ASN A 95 8.59 20.10 -16.86
N SER A 96 9.21 20.30 -18.03
CA SER A 96 9.00 19.43 -19.19
C SER A 96 9.38 17.96 -18.95
N GLU A 97 10.39 17.69 -18.11
CA GLU A 97 10.79 16.31 -17.78
C GLU A 97 9.75 15.63 -16.90
N GLN A 98 9.30 16.31 -15.85
CA GLN A 98 8.26 15.82 -14.95
C GLN A 98 6.93 15.64 -15.69
N GLN A 99 6.57 16.57 -16.57
CA GLN A 99 5.35 16.48 -17.38
C GLN A 99 5.37 15.26 -18.30
N ASN A 100 6.51 14.98 -18.94
CA ASN A 100 6.69 13.80 -19.78
C ASN A 100 6.55 12.49 -18.97
N VAL A 101 7.10 12.44 -17.76
CA VAL A 101 6.94 11.28 -16.86
C VAL A 101 5.47 11.06 -16.49
N VAL A 102 4.75 12.12 -16.12
CA VAL A 102 3.32 12.03 -15.77
C VAL A 102 2.49 11.54 -16.96
N GLU A 103 2.75 12.05 -18.17
CA GLU A 103 2.04 11.63 -19.37
C GLU A 103 2.25 10.13 -19.69
N ILE A 104 3.49 9.64 -19.56
CA ILE A 104 3.82 8.22 -19.74
C ILE A 104 3.04 7.35 -18.75
N LEU A 105 3.03 7.73 -17.46
CA LEU A 105 2.35 6.96 -16.42
C LEU A 105 0.83 6.98 -16.59
N LEU A 106 0.24 8.15 -16.85
CA LEU A 106 -1.21 8.25 -17.08
C LEU A 106 -1.63 7.44 -18.31
N SER A 107 -0.86 7.52 -19.41
CA SER A 107 -1.11 6.71 -20.60
C SER A 107 -1.06 5.21 -20.29
N ALA A 108 -0.07 4.76 -19.51
CA ALA A 108 0.04 3.36 -19.11
C ALA A 108 -1.17 2.88 -18.29
N VAL A 109 -1.65 3.72 -17.37
CA VAL A 109 -2.82 3.44 -16.52
C VAL A 109 -4.11 3.43 -17.32
N TYR A 110 -4.36 4.43 -18.18
CA TYR A 110 -5.62 4.53 -18.94
C TYR A 110 -5.73 3.49 -20.04
N ASN A 111 -4.64 3.24 -20.79
CA ASN A 111 -4.67 2.31 -21.90
C ASN A 111 -4.57 0.85 -21.44
N ASN A 112 -3.86 0.59 -20.32
CA ASN A 112 -3.71 -0.70 -19.65
C ASN A 112 -3.58 -1.93 -20.58
N ALA A 113 -2.91 -1.79 -21.71
CA ALA A 113 -2.75 -2.88 -22.66
C ALA A 113 -1.88 -4.01 -22.08
N ALA A 114 -2.01 -5.23 -22.61
CA ALA A 114 -1.28 -6.40 -22.11
C ALA A 114 0.24 -6.29 -22.33
N ASP A 115 0.66 -5.49 -23.31
CA ASP A 115 2.05 -5.25 -23.71
C ASP A 115 2.66 -3.98 -23.07
N THR A 116 1.88 -3.16 -22.35
CA THR A 116 2.45 -1.99 -21.66
C THR A 116 3.20 -2.41 -20.40
N PRO A 117 4.39 -1.84 -20.13
CA PRO A 117 5.09 -2.05 -18.87
C PRO A 117 4.20 -1.72 -17.67
N LYS A 118 4.24 -2.54 -16.63
CA LYS A 118 3.47 -2.34 -15.38
C LYS A 118 4.32 -1.80 -14.23
N CYS A 119 5.64 -1.78 -14.41
CA CYS A 119 6.60 -1.33 -13.42
C CYS A 119 7.46 -0.22 -14.01
N TYR A 120 7.49 0.93 -13.34
CA TYR A 120 8.26 2.11 -13.71
C TYR A 120 9.07 2.56 -12.50
N PHE A 121 10.32 2.96 -12.73
CA PHE A 121 11.17 3.53 -11.71
C PHE A 121 11.24 5.04 -11.92
N LEU A 122 10.88 5.80 -10.89
CA LEU A 122 10.98 7.26 -10.89
C LEU A 122 12.26 7.65 -10.17
N ASP A 123 13.24 8.14 -10.92
CA ASP A 123 14.45 8.71 -10.36
C ASP A 123 14.26 10.23 -10.22
N GLY A 124 14.30 10.71 -8.99
CA GLY A 124 14.19 12.12 -8.65
C GLY A 124 15.47 12.58 -7.97
N PRO A 125 15.77 13.88 -7.94
CA PRO A 125 16.97 14.36 -7.28
C PRO A 125 16.97 13.90 -5.81
N CYS A 126 18.04 13.22 -5.38
CA CYS A 126 18.31 13.07 -3.97
C CYS A 126 18.38 14.47 -3.37
N LEU A 127 17.56 14.74 -2.34
CA LEU A 127 17.71 15.94 -1.52
C LEU A 127 19.14 15.92 -0.98
N HIS A 128 20.06 16.65 -1.62
CA HIS A 128 21.35 16.93 -1.02
C HIS A 128 21.05 17.88 0.14
N PRO A 129 21.35 17.51 1.40
CA PRO A 129 21.26 18.48 2.48
C PRO A 129 22.26 19.58 2.14
N THR A 130 21.76 20.77 1.84
CA THR A 130 22.57 21.98 1.78
C THR A 130 23.19 22.16 3.16
N ILE A 131 24.50 21.96 3.24
CA ILE A 131 25.33 22.13 4.43
C ILE A 131 25.40 23.61 4.80
#